data_AF-A0A536C7Q3-F1
#
_entry.id   AF-A0A536C7Q3-F1
#
_cell.length_a   1.000
_cell.length_b   1.000
_cell.length_c   1.000
_cell.angle_alpha   90.00
_cell.angle_beta   90.00
_cell.angle_gamma   90.00
#
_symmetry.space_group_name_H-M   'P 1'
#
loop_
_entity.id
_entity.type
_entity.pdbx_description
1 polymer ?
#
loop_
_entity_poly.entity_id
_entity_poly.type
_entity_poly.pdbx_seq_one_letter_code
_entity_poly.pdbx_strand_id
1 'polypeptide(L)'
;NAPDGVVAIELRDLDLDRLAGALAPYDVTLPPTIAVAAQDHGFSPKHSNRLFRFEHWRRLLTPGSTLADHIWREPPEYMTRLRAIQADAPGAIVADTGPAAVLGALEDELVGQAAGLGACIVNVGNQHTLGLLVRGEELFGVMEHHTEAMDTKKLDRLIARLVTGAITHEEVFNDDGHGALVLDERYRAAGPFSFVAVTGPNRAMAAPLGWYFAAPHGAMMLSGCFGLVRGVRALQQTPARR
;
A
#
# COMPACT_ATOMS: atom_id res chain seq x y z
N ASN A 1 26.57 -26.02 13.77
CA ASN A 1 27.69 -25.92 12.81
C ASN A 1 27.25 -26.55 11.50
N ALA A 2 27.47 -25.85 10.39
CA ALA A 2 27.15 -26.38 9.07
C ALA A 2 28.11 -27.55 8.72
N PRO A 3 27.69 -28.53 7.89
CA PRO A 3 28.54 -29.68 7.51
C PRO A 3 29.81 -29.26 6.74
N ASP A 4 30.84 -30.11 6.76
CA ASP A 4 32.05 -29.87 5.96
C ASP A 4 31.76 -29.86 4.45
N GLY A 5 32.38 -28.91 3.74
CA GLY A 5 32.24 -28.78 2.28
C GLY A 5 31.03 -27.98 1.81
N VAL A 6 30.24 -27.38 2.70
CA VAL A 6 29.13 -26.50 2.31
C VAL A 6 29.58 -25.04 2.18
N VAL A 7 28.96 -24.33 1.24
CA VAL A 7 29.14 -22.89 1.06
C VAL A 7 28.01 -22.18 1.80
N ALA A 8 28.36 -21.27 2.71
CA ALA A 8 27.38 -20.39 3.33
C ALA A 8 26.87 -19.39 2.29
N ILE A 9 25.55 -19.35 2.10
CA ILE A 9 24.88 -18.33 1.28
C ILE A 9 24.20 -17.36 2.23
N GLU A 10 24.61 -16.11 2.17
CA GLU A 10 23.93 -15.04 2.89
C GLU A 10 22.71 -14.59 2.08
N LEU A 11 21.55 -14.53 2.73
CA LEU A 11 20.31 -14.04 2.15
C LEU A 11 19.94 -12.74 2.87
N ARG A 12 19.70 -11.69 2.11
CA ARG A 12 19.26 -10.37 2.58
C ARG A 12 18.05 -9.93 1.79
N ASP A 13 17.14 -9.22 2.45
CA ASP A 13 16.04 -8.50 1.81
C ASP A 13 16.54 -7.19 1.17
N LEU A 14 17.62 -6.60 1.70
CA LEU A 14 18.25 -5.40 1.15
C LEU A 14 19.78 -5.42 1.25
N ASP A 15 20.46 -5.11 0.15
CA ASP A 15 21.92 -5.00 0.10
C ASP A 15 22.32 -3.63 -0.44
N LEU A 16 22.51 -2.68 0.49
CA LEU A 16 22.83 -1.29 0.16
C LEU A 16 24.22 -1.13 -0.46
N ASP A 17 25.20 -1.94 -0.05
CA ASP A 17 26.55 -1.90 -0.60
C ASP A 17 26.54 -2.35 -2.07
N ARG A 18 25.82 -3.45 -2.37
CA ARG A 18 25.65 -3.91 -3.74
C ARG A 18 24.85 -2.94 -4.59
N LEU A 19 23.80 -2.35 -4.04
CA LEU A 19 23.02 -1.32 -4.74
C LEU A 19 23.86 -0.08 -5.03
N ALA A 20 24.65 0.40 -4.06
CA ALA A 20 25.58 1.51 -4.25
C ALA A 20 26.62 1.19 -5.33
N GLY A 21 27.20 -0.01 -5.31
CA GLY A 21 28.15 -0.47 -6.31
C GLY A 21 27.55 -0.57 -7.72
N ALA A 22 26.28 -0.99 -7.84
CA ALA A 22 25.57 -1.07 -9.12
C ALA A 22 25.21 0.30 -9.70
N LEU A 23 24.96 1.30 -8.84
CA LEU A 23 24.59 2.66 -9.22
C LEU A 23 25.79 3.58 -9.43
N ALA A 24 26.94 3.29 -8.82
CA ALA A 24 28.16 4.09 -8.91
C ALA A 24 28.63 4.37 -10.35
N PRO A 25 28.59 3.44 -11.33
CA PRO A 25 28.94 3.72 -12.72
C PRO A 25 28.06 4.76 -13.42
N TYR A 26 26.91 5.09 -12.85
CA TYR A 26 25.97 6.10 -13.33
C TYR A 26 26.08 7.43 -12.53
N ASP A 27 27.11 7.58 -11.71
CA ASP A 27 27.32 8.73 -10.81
C ASP A 27 26.16 8.97 -9.82
N VAL A 28 25.42 7.89 -9.48
CA VAL A 28 24.31 7.95 -8.53
C VAL A 28 24.79 7.47 -7.16
N THR A 29 24.79 8.38 -6.19
CA THR A 29 25.03 8.07 -4.78
C THR A 29 23.72 7.77 -4.05
N LEU A 30 23.72 6.77 -3.18
CA LEU A 30 22.55 6.50 -2.33
C LEU A 30 22.26 7.68 -1.39
N PRO A 31 20.98 8.07 -1.23
CA PRO A 31 20.61 9.13 -0.31
C PRO A 31 20.78 8.69 1.15
N PRO A 32 20.98 9.63 2.09
CA PRO A 32 21.12 9.31 3.52
C PRO A 32 19.82 8.80 4.15
N THR A 33 18.67 9.07 3.54
CA THR A 33 17.37 8.54 3.96
C THR A 33 16.98 7.40 3.03
N ILE A 34 16.90 6.20 3.59
CA ILE A 34 16.43 5.00 2.90
C ILE A 34 14.97 4.77 3.24
N ALA A 35 14.14 4.58 2.21
CA ALA A 35 12.74 4.23 2.36
C ALA A 35 12.40 3.05 1.43
N VAL A 36 11.72 2.04 1.96
CA VAL A 36 11.44 0.78 1.24
C VAL A 36 10.00 0.36 1.46
N ALA A 37 9.32 -0.03 0.39
CA ALA A 37 7.99 -0.62 0.48
C ALA A 37 8.05 -2.10 0.14
N ALA A 38 7.40 -2.94 0.94
CA ALA A 38 7.23 -4.36 0.65
C ALA A 38 5.86 -4.83 1.12
N GLN A 39 5.20 -5.67 0.34
CA GLN A 39 3.96 -6.31 0.77
C GLN A 39 4.25 -7.20 1.98
N ASP A 40 3.51 -7.05 3.07
CA ASP A 40 3.64 -7.90 4.25
C ASP A 40 2.24 -8.28 4.76
N HIS A 41 1.98 -9.59 4.87
CA HIS A 41 0.74 -10.11 5.46
C HIS A 41 0.74 -10.02 6.98
N GLY A 42 1.94 -9.87 7.54
CA GLY A 42 2.23 -10.06 8.94
C GLY A 42 2.27 -11.54 9.33
N PHE A 43 3.03 -11.84 10.36
CA PHE A 43 3.21 -13.19 10.88
C PHE A 43 2.19 -13.50 11.99
N SER A 44 1.37 -14.53 11.78
CA SER A 44 0.46 -15.05 12.79
C SER A 44 0.45 -16.58 12.78
N PRO A 45 1.14 -17.25 13.72
CA PRO A 45 1.28 -18.71 13.72
C PRO A 45 -0.02 -19.47 14.07
N LYS A 46 -1.05 -18.77 14.55
CA LYS A 46 -2.29 -19.36 15.09
C LYS A 46 -3.56 -18.99 14.33
N HIS A 47 -3.48 -18.15 13.30
CA HIS A 47 -4.65 -17.65 12.56
C HIS A 47 -4.42 -17.74 11.05
N SER A 48 -5.51 -17.73 10.29
CA SER A 48 -5.45 -17.60 8.83
C SER A 48 -4.70 -16.32 8.45
N ASN A 49 -3.76 -16.43 7.50
CA ASN A 49 -3.01 -15.28 6.98
C ASN A 49 -3.95 -14.21 6.40
N ARG A 50 -5.06 -14.62 5.76
CA ARG A 50 -6.05 -13.69 5.19
C ARG A 50 -6.77 -12.89 6.27
N LEU A 51 -7.23 -13.58 7.33
CA LEU A 51 -7.87 -12.92 8.46
C LEU A 51 -6.90 -12.01 9.19
N PHE A 52 -5.66 -12.46 9.41
CA PHE A 52 -4.65 -11.64 10.08
C PHE A 52 -4.30 -10.39 9.27
N ARG A 53 -4.14 -10.55 7.95
CA ARG A 53 -3.95 -9.43 7.02
C ARG A 53 -5.10 -8.43 7.12
N PHE A 54 -6.33 -8.90 7.18
CA PHE A 54 -7.46 -7.98 7.28
C PHE A 54 -7.64 -7.36 8.67
N GLU A 55 -7.29 -8.08 9.74
CA GLU A 55 -7.23 -7.53 11.09
C GLU A 55 -6.19 -6.41 11.21
N HIS A 56 -5.09 -6.44 10.44
CA HIS A 56 -4.18 -5.30 10.33
C HIS A 56 -4.91 -4.04 9.81
N TRP A 57 -5.73 -4.16 8.77
CA TRP A 57 -6.55 -3.05 8.29
C TRP A 57 -7.52 -2.55 9.34
N ARG A 58 -8.20 -3.44 10.07
CA ARG A 58 -9.13 -3.04 11.15
C ARG A 58 -8.45 -2.26 12.27
N ARG A 59 -7.17 -2.55 12.55
CA ARG A 59 -6.39 -1.84 13.57
C ARG A 59 -5.98 -0.45 13.12
N LEU A 60 -5.63 -0.27 11.85
CA LEU A 60 -5.13 1.01 11.32
C LEU A 60 -6.23 1.91 10.80
N LEU A 61 -7.25 1.35 10.15
CA LEU A 61 -8.37 2.09 9.60
C LEU A 61 -9.37 2.43 10.72
N THR A 62 -9.09 3.53 11.39
CA THR A 62 -9.94 4.13 12.44
C THR A 62 -10.30 5.57 12.07
N PRO A 63 -11.32 6.19 12.70
CA PRO A 63 -11.69 7.56 12.39
C PRO A 63 -10.52 8.54 12.52
N GLY A 64 -10.18 9.25 11.43
CA GLY A 64 -9.04 10.16 11.36
C GLY A 64 -7.69 9.52 10.97
N SER A 65 -7.66 8.22 10.70
CA SER A 65 -6.48 7.56 10.11
C SER A 65 -6.19 8.10 8.71
N THR A 66 -4.91 8.10 8.35
CA THR A 66 -4.42 8.62 7.07
C THR A 66 -3.53 7.62 6.37
N LEU A 67 -3.34 7.77 5.06
CA LEU A 67 -2.38 6.98 4.29
C LEU A 67 -0.96 7.06 4.85
N ALA A 68 -0.57 8.20 5.41
CA ALA A 68 0.74 8.39 6.02
C ALA A 68 0.96 7.52 7.28
N ASP A 69 -0.11 7.06 7.95
CA ASP A 69 -0.02 6.15 9.11
C ASP A 69 0.51 4.76 8.72
N HIS A 70 0.61 4.46 7.42
CA HIS A 70 1.18 3.24 6.86
C HIS A 70 2.68 3.37 6.48
N ILE A 71 3.32 4.47 6.89
CA ILE A 71 4.75 4.74 6.68
C ILE A 71 5.42 4.77 8.06
N TRP A 72 6.34 3.83 8.29
CA TRP A 72 6.85 3.55 9.64
C TRP A 72 8.36 3.76 9.76
N ARG A 73 8.75 4.41 10.86
CA ARG A 73 10.11 4.28 11.42
C ARG A 73 10.25 2.99 12.22
N GLU A 74 9.16 2.56 12.84
CA GLU A 74 9.06 1.34 13.64
C GLU A 74 7.77 0.62 13.23
N PRO A 75 7.81 -0.33 12.28
CA PRO A 75 6.62 -1.05 11.86
C PRO A 75 6.14 -1.98 13.00
N PRO A 76 4.85 -2.37 13.02
CA PRO A 76 4.35 -3.33 14.00
C PRO A 76 5.20 -4.61 14.02
N GLU A 77 5.44 -5.19 15.21
CA GLU A 77 6.34 -6.35 15.36
C GLU A 77 5.95 -7.56 14.49
N TYR A 78 4.67 -7.71 14.21
CA TYR A 78 4.17 -8.79 13.36
C TYR A 78 4.49 -8.58 11.87
N MET A 79 4.91 -7.39 11.41
CA MET A 79 5.36 -7.14 10.04
C MET A 79 6.80 -7.59 9.85
N THR A 80 7.01 -8.91 9.87
CA THR A 80 8.33 -9.52 9.93
C THR A 80 9.19 -9.24 8.71
N ARG A 81 8.61 -9.07 7.51
CA ARG A 81 9.36 -8.70 6.29
C ARG A 81 9.84 -7.26 6.38
N LEU A 82 9.02 -6.35 6.88
CA LEU A 82 9.44 -4.96 7.09
C LEU A 82 10.54 -4.86 8.15
N ARG A 83 10.45 -5.66 9.21
CA ARG A 83 11.50 -5.75 10.24
C ARG A 83 12.79 -6.37 9.70
N ALA A 84 12.71 -7.36 8.82
CA ALA A 84 13.88 -7.94 8.17
C ALA A 84 14.60 -6.92 7.26
N ILE A 85 13.85 -6.15 6.47
CA ILE A 85 14.40 -5.02 5.70
C ILE A 85 15.12 -4.01 6.62
N GLN A 86 14.57 -3.69 7.79
CA GLN A 86 15.23 -2.80 8.75
C GLN A 86 16.47 -3.42 9.41
N ALA A 87 16.54 -4.75 9.53
CA ALA A 87 17.74 -5.42 10.01
C ALA A 87 18.90 -5.28 9.02
N ASP A 88 18.59 -5.34 7.72
CA ASP A 88 19.56 -5.12 6.64
C ASP A 88 19.92 -3.63 6.43
N ALA A 89 18.98 -2.72 6.68
CA ALA A 89 19.18 -1.28 6.63
C ALA A 89 18.65 -0.57 7.89
N PRO A 90 19.45 -0.53 8.97
CA PRO A 90 19.06 0.13 10.21
C PRO A 90 18.66 1.59 10.01
N GLY A 91 17.49 1.97 10.52
CA GLY A 91 16.93 3.31 10.38
C GLY A 91 16.17 3.56 9.07
N ALA A 92 16.06 2.57 8.19
CA ALA A 92 15.20 2.66 7.01
C ALA A 92 13.74 2.89 7.41
N ILE A 93 13.08 3.79 6.69
CA ILE A 93 11.64 3.98 6.76
C ILE A 93 10.99 2.90 5.90
N VAL A 94 9.97 2.23 6.42
CA VAL A 94 9.35 1.09 5.75
C VAL A 94 7.86 1.28 5.60
N ALA A 95 7.29 0.69 4.56
CA ALA A 95 5.86 0.77 4.29
C ALA A 95 5.36 -0.53 3.65
N ASP A 96 4.05 -0.73 3.73
CA ASP A 96 3.38 -1.69 2.85
C ASP A 96 3.21 -1.10 1.45
N THR A 97 3.40 -1.92 0.41
CA THR A 97 3.39 -1.49 -1.00
C THR A 97 2.04 -0.95 -1.45
N GLY A 98 0.93 -1.56 -1.00
CA GLY A 98 -0.41 -1.13 -1.39
C GLY A 98 -0.72 0.32 -0.95
N PRO A 99 -0.68 0.63 0.36
CA PRO A 99 -0.85 1.99 0.87
C PRO A 99 0.16 2.99 0.29
N ALA A 100 1.43 2.60 0.14
CA ALA A 100 2.45 3.47 -0.46
C ALA A 100 2.11 3.82 -1.92
N ALA A 101 1.63 2.86 -2.72
CA ALA A 101 1.20 3.12 -4.09
C ALA A 101 0.00 4.07 -4.17
N VAL A 102 -0.96 3.94 -3.24
CA VAL A 102 -2.11 4.86 -3.17
C VAL A 102 -1.67 6.25 -2.72
N LEU A 103 -0.78 6.35 -1.72
CA LEU A 103 -0.23 7.62 -1.26
C LEU A 103 0.51 8.36 -2.37
N GLY A 104 1.28 7.65 -3.19
CA GLY A 104 1.95 8.28 -4.33
C GLY A 104 1.03 8.60 -5.50
N ALA A 105 -0.08 7.89 -5.67
CA ALA A 105 -1.08 8.25 -6.67
C ALA A 105 -1.70 9.64 -6.41
N LEU A 106 -1.69 10.11 -5.15
CA LEU A 106 -2.09 11.48 -4.81
C LEU A 106 -1.13 12.58 -5.30
N GLU A 107 0.04 12.22 -5.83
CA GLU A 107 0.96 13.16 -6.50
C GLU A 107 0.59 13.38 -7.98
N ASP A 108 -0.40 12.65 -8.51
CA ASP A 108 -1.05 13.02 -9.77
C ASP A 108 -2.00 14.20 -9.52
N GLU A 109 -1.88 15.26 -10.30
CA GLU A 109 -2.63 16.51 -10.08
C GLU A 109 -4.15 16.31 -10.07
N LEU A 110 -4.68 15.48 -10.98
CA LEU A 110 -6.12 15.24 -11.06
C LEU A 110 -6.60 14.36 -9.90
N VAL A 111 -5.81 13.34 -9.54
CA VAL A 111 -6.13 12.47 -8.40
C VAL A 111 -6.08 13.25 -7.10
N GLY A 112 -5.05 14.06 -6.89
CA GLY A 112 -4.90 14.90 -5.70
C GLY A 112 -6.02 15.93 -5.55
N GLN A 113 -6.43 16.58 -6.64
CA GLN A 113 -7.58 17.49 -6.64
C GLN A 113 -8.89 16.76 -6.34
N ALA A 114 -9.15 15.63 -6.99
CA ALA A 114 -10.36 14.84 -6.77
C ALA A 114 -10.43 14.29 -5.33
N ALA A 115 -9.30 13.84 -4.79
CA ALA A 115 -9.20 13.37 -3.42
C ALA A 115 -9.62 14.45 -2.41
N GLY A 116 -9.42 15.75 -2.69
CA GLY A 116 -9.90 16.83 -1.83
C GLY A 116 -11.42 16.80 -1.58
N LEU A 117 -12.20 16.32 -2.55
CA LEU A 117 -13.65 16.10 -2.42
C LEU A 117 -13.99 14.66 -2.00
N GLY A 118 -13.13 13.71 -2.31
CA GLY A 118 -13.27 12.29 -1.99
C GLY A 118 -13.09 11.43 -3.24
N ALA A 119 -12.19 10.46 -3.18
CA ALA A 119 -11.87 9.55 -4.28
C ALA A 119 -11.74 8.10 -3.80
N CYS A 120 -11.96 7.15 -4.71
CA CYS A 120 -11.50 5.77 -4.56
C CYS A 120 -10.24 5.57 -5.39
N ILE A 121 -9.14 5.20 -4.75
CA ILE A 121 -7.88 4.91 -5.44
C ILE A 121 -7.63 3.41 -5.35
N VAL A 122 -7.43 2.78 -6.51
CA VAL A 122 -7.31 1.34 -6.67
C VAL A 122 -5.90 0.99 -7.14
N ASN A 123 -5.13 0.30 -6.32
CA ASN A 123 -3.87 -0.32 -6.73
C ASN A 123 -4.13 -1.76 -7.17
N VAL A 124 -3.96 -2.06 -8.46
CA VAL A 124 -3.98 -3.43 -8.99
C VAL A 124 -2.54 -3.95 -9.03
N GLY A 125 -2.08 -4.45 -7.89
CA GLY A 125 -0.72 -4.96 -7.66
C GLY A 125 -0.46 -6.30 -8.34
N ASN A 126 0.72 -6.88 -8.11
CA ASN A 126 1.04 -8.22 -8.61
C ASN A 126 0.31 -9.32 -7.84
N GLN A 127 0.25 -9.18 -6.52
CA GLN A 127 -0.35 -10.17 -5.62
C GLN A 127 -1.71 -9.71 -5.12
N HIS A 128 -1.85 -8.42 -4.82
CA HIS A 128 -3.04 -7.87 -4.18
C HIS A 128 -3.64 -6.72 -5.00
N THR A 129 -4.96 -6.70 -5.07
CA THR A 129 -5.76 -5.57 -5.51
C THR A 129 -6.33 -4.88 -4.29
N LEU A 130 -6.01 -3.59 -4.14
CA LEU A 130 -6.37 -2.78 -2.98
C LEU A 130 -7.15 -1.55 -3.45
N GLY A 131 -8.38 -1.37 -2.98
CA GLY A 131 -9.15 -0.14 -3.15
C GLY A 131 -9.23 0.62 -1.83
N LEU A 132 -8.89 1.91 -1.83
CA LEU A 132 -8.99 2.79 -0.66
C LEU A 132 -9.91 3.97 -0.96
N LEU A 133 -10.82 4.26 -0.04
CA LEU A 133 -11.61 5.50 -0.04
C LEU A 133 -10.84 6.56 0.73
N VAL A 134 -10.54 7.67 0.07
CA VAL A 134 -9.70 8.75 0.63
C VAL A 134 -10.35 10.11 0.46
N ARG A 135 -10.21 10.98 1.46
CA ARG A 135 -10.43 12.43 1.32
C ARG A 135 -9.16 13.17 1.73
N GLY A 136 -8.49 13.79 0.77
CA GLY A 136 -7.09 14.15 0.90
C GLY A 136 -6.28 12.88 1.19
N GLU A 137 -5.71 12.79 2.39
CA GLU A 137 -5.01 11.60 2.88
C GLU A 137 -5.80 10.79 3.92
N GLU A 138 -6.92 11.31 4.44
CA GLU A 138 -7.75 10.62 5.43
C GLU A 138 -8.45 9.42 4.78
N LEU A 139 -8.41 8.28 5.45
CA LEU A 139 -8.97 7.01 4.99
C LEU A 139 -10.40 6.83 5.51
N PHE A 140 -11.29 6.38 4.64
CA PHE A 140 -12.71 6.13 4.93
C PHE A 140 -13.13 4.69 4.69
N GLY A 141 -12.34 3.92 3.95
CA GLY A 141 -12.68 2.56 3.61
C GLY A 141 -11.56 1.85 2.87
N VAL A 142 -11.59 0.53 2.93
CA VAL A 142 -10.65 -0.37 2.28
C VAL A 142 -11.37 -1.60 1.75
N MET A 143 -10.91 -2.10 0.61
CA MET A 143 -11.16 -3.44 0.11
C MET A 143 -9.84 -4.03 -0.36
N GLU A 144 -9.52 -5.25 0.07
CA GLU A 144 -8.32 -5.95 -0.36
C GLU A 144 -8.64 -7.38 -0.82
N HIS A 145 -8.13 -7.75 -1.99
CA HIS A 145 -8.33 -9.05 -2.63
C HIS A 145 -7.03 -9.56 -3.26
N HIS A 146 -6.89 -10.87 -3.45
CA HIS A 146 -5.82 -11.42 -4.28
C HIS A 146 -6.03 -11.05 -5.75
N THR A 147 -5.01 -10.48 -6.41
CA THR A 147 -5.07 -10.06 -7.81
C THR A 147 -5.33 -11.24 -8.75
N GLU A 148 -4.77 -12.41 -8.46
CA GLU A 148 -4.96 -13.62 -9.29
C GLU A 148 -6.42 -14.07 -9.36
N ALA A 149 -7.23 -13.73 -8.35
CA ALA A 149 -8.65 -14.05 -8.28
C ALA A 149 -9.56 -12.92 -8.83
N MET A 150 -8.96 -11.89 -9.45
CA MET A 150 -9.66 -10.74 -10.00
C MET A 150 -9.78 -10.81 -11.52
N ASP A 151 -10.93 -10.37 -12.02
CA ASP A 151 -11.15 -10.00 -13.41
C ASP A 151 -11.80 -8.61 -13.47
N THR A 152 -11.94 -8.04 -14.68
CA THR A 152 -12.54 -6.72 -14.89
C THR A 152 -13.95 -6.60 -14.29
N LYS A 153 -14.78 -7.65 -14.39
CA LYS A 153 -16.17 -7.63 -13.91
C LYS A 153 -16.23 -7.66 -12.39
N LYS A 154 -15.39 -8.48 -11.75
CA LYS A 154 -15.26 -8.55 -10.29
C LYS A 154 -14.71 -7.25 -9.75
N LEU A 155 -13.69 -6.68 -10.40
CA LEU A 155 -13.10 -5.40 -10.04
C LEU A 155 -14.15 -4.28 -10.05
N ASP A 156 -14.90 -4.16 -11.14
CA ASP A 156 -15.99 -3.17 -11.25
C ASP A 156 -17.03 -3.34 -10.15
N ARG A 157 -17.54 -4.57 -9.97
CA ARG A 157 -18.53 -4.91 -8.94
C ARG A 157 -18.06 -4.52 -7.54
N LEU A 158 -16.85 -4.95 -7.14
CA LEU A 158 -16.34 -4.72 -5.79
C LEU A 158 -16.06 -3.23 -5.53
N ILE A 159 -15.50 -2.52 -6.50
CA ILE A 159 -15.24 -1.07 -6.36
C ILE A 159 -16.53 -0.27 -6.36
N ALA A 160 -17.53 -0.61 -7.18
CA ALA A 160 -18.85 0.04 -7.12
C ALA A 160 -19.51 -0.13 -5.74
N ARG A 161 -19.36 -1.30 -5.11
CA ARG A 161 -19.85 -1.56 -3.75
C ARG A 161 -19.04 -0.81 -2.70
N LEU A 162 -17.72 -0.70 -2.87
CA LEU A 162 -16.87 0.10 -1.99
C LEU A 162 -17.24 1.58 -2.05
N VAL A 163 -17.32 2.16 -3.25
CA VAL A 163 -17.64 3.58 -3.49
C VAL A 163 -19.01 3.97 -2.94
N THR A 164 -19.96 3.03 -2.87
CA THR A 164 -21.30 3.26 -2.29
C THR A 164 -21.38 2.99 -0.79
N GLY A 165 -20.32 2.46 -0.17
CA GLY A 165 -20.31 2.03 1.23
C GLY A 165 -21.12 0.76 1.50
N ALA A 166 -21.53 0.03 0.46
CA ALA A 166 -22.37 -1.16 0.58
C ALA A 166 -21.58 -2.48 0.66
N ILE A 167 -20.26 -2.42 0.44
CA ILE A 167 -19.36 -3.56 0.51
C ILE A 167 -19.28 -4.11 1.94
N THR A 168 -19.36 -5.43 2.10
CA THR A 168 -19.18 -6.08 3.40
C THR A 168 -17.85 -6.82 3.51
N HIS A 169 -17.44 -7.16 4.73
CA HIS A 169 -16.29 -8.03 4.91
C HIS A 169 -16.56 -9.42 4.33
N GLU A 170 -17.74 -9.98 4.60
CA GLU A 170 -18.15 -11.32 4.23
C GLU A 170 -18.21 -11.52 2.73
N GLU A 171 -18.64 -10.51 1.95
CA GLU A 171 -18.70 -10.65 0.49
C GLU A 171 -17.30 -10.81 -0.12
N VAL A 172 -16.30 -10.11 0.40
CA VAL A 172 -14.92 -10.17 -0.08
C VAL A 172 -14.22 -11.40 0.47
N PHE A 173 -14.42 -11.69 1.75
CA PHE A 173 -13.80 -12.84 2.40
C PHE A 173 -14.32 -14.17 1.86
N ASN A 174 -15.64 -14.29 1.60
CA ASN A 174 -16.18 -15.53 1.03
C ASN A 174 -15.86 -15.70 -0.47
N ASP A 175 -15.40 -14.65 -1.15
CA ASP A 175 -14.89 -14.67 -2.54
C ASP A 175 -13.36 -14.88 -2.60
N ASP A 176 -12.77 -15.42 -1.52
CA ASP A 176 -11.33 -15.69 -1.36
C ASP A 176 -10.43 -14.43 -1.30
N GLY A 177 -11.00 -13.26 -0.99
CA GLY A 177 -10.26 -12.03 -0.73
C GLY A 177 -9.80 -11.86 0.73
N HIS A 178 -9.18 -10.74 1.08
CA HIS A 178 -8.80 -10.47 2.49
C HIS A 178 -9.97 -9.89 3.29
N GLY A 179 -10.68 -8.94 2.70
CA GLY A 179 -11.87 -8.34 3.31
C GLY A 179 -12.12 -6.92 2.84
N ALA A 180 -13.16 -6.32 3.41
CA ALA A 180 -13.44 -4.90 3.25
C ALA A 180 -14.04 -4.29 4.52
N LEU A 181 -13.84 -2.98 4.67
CA LEU A 181 -14.28 -2.17 5.81
C LEU A 181 -14.56 -0.76 5.31
N VAL A 182 -15.69 -0.18 5.71
CA VAL A 182 -16.03 1.23 5.50
C VAL A 182 -16.36 1.85 6.86
N LEU A 183 -15.86 3.06 7.12
CA LEU A 183 -16.17 3.81 8.34
C LEU A 183 -17.57 4.44 8.21
N ASP A 184 -18.61 3.61 8.25
CA ASP A 184 -20.01 3.92 7.91
C ASP A 184 -20.49 5.32 8.29
N GLU A 185 -20.35 5.72 9.57
CA GLU A 185 -20.81 7.02 10.05
C GLU A 185 -20.05 8.19 9.40
N ARG A 186 -18.72 8.09 9.31
CA ARG A 186 -17.85 9.08 8.67
C ARG A 186 -18.08 9.12 7.16
N TYR A 187 -18.19 7.96 6.54
CA TYR A 187 -18.48 7.83 5.12
C TYR A 187 -19.81 8.49 4.78
N ARG A 188 -20.89 8.27 5.54
CA ARG A 188 -22.20 8.91 5.28
C ARG A 188 -22.15 10.43 5.36
N ALA A 189 -21.29 11.00 6.19
CA ALA A 189 -21.09 12.44 6.28
C ALA A 189 -20.20 13.02 5.16
N ALA A 190 -19.41 12.19 4.49
CA ALA A 190 -18.39 12.61 3.54
C ALA A 190 -18.66 12.18 2.08
N GLY A 191 -19.26 11.02 1.84
CA GLY A 191 -19.42 10.43 0.51
C GLY A 191 -20.48 11.11 -0.36
N PRO A 192 -20.65 10.61 -1.61
CA PRO A 192 -19.94 9.49 -2.20
C PRO A 192 -18.56 9.86 -2.78
N PHE A 193 -17.64 8.90 -2.79
CA PHE A 193 -16.26 9.03 -3.27
C PHE A 193 -16.20 8.65 -4.76
N SER A 194 -16.93 9.36 -5.61
CA SER A 194 -17.31 8.93 -6.96
C SER A 194 -16.17 8.94 -7.99
N PHE A 195 -15.07 9.66 -7.74
CA PHE A 195 -13.91 9.63 -8.62
C PHE A 195 -13.09 8.36 -8.36
N VAL A 196 -12.88 7.52 -9.38
CA VAL A 196 -12.07 6.31 -9.29
C VAL A 196 -10.78 6.47 -10.08
N ALA A 197 -9.64 6.36 -9.38
CA ALA A 197 -8.31 6.29 -9.98
C ALA A 197 -7.72 4.89 -9.85
N VAL A 198 -6.91 4.49 -10.82
CA VAL A 198 -6.22 3.19 -10.84
C VAL A 198 -4.71 3.35 -11.02
N THR A 199 -3.96 2.56 -10.27
CA THR A 199 -2.50 2.44 -10.33
C THR A 199 -2.09 0.97 -10.27
N GLY A 200 -0.80 0.69 -10.41
CA GLY A 200 -0.22 -0.64 -10.29
C GLY A 200 0.06 -1.36 -11.62
N PRO A 201 0.86 -2.42 -11.57
CA PRO A 201 1.31 -3.16 -12.76
C PRO A 201 0.15 -3.81 -13.54
N ASN A 202 -0.91 -4.26 -12.85
CA ASN A 202 -2.03 -4.99 -13.46
C ASN A 202 -3.25 -4.11 -13.77
N ARG A 203 -3.10 -2.78 -13.71
CA ARG A 203 -4.17 -1.79 -13.97
C ARG A 203 -4.87 -1.92 -15.33
N ALA A 204 -4.25 -2.59 -16.31
CA ALA A 204 -4.85 -2.82 -17.62
C ALA A 204 -6.22 -3.54 -17.51
N MET A 205 -6.43 -4.32 -16.45
CA MET A 205 -7.72 -4.92 -16.10
C MET A 205 -8.85 -3.88 -15.98
N ALA A 206 -8.54 -2.66 -15.57
CA ALA A 206 -9.49 -1.57 -15.40
C ALA A 206 -9.71 -0.72 -16.67
N ALA A 207 -8.96 -0.97 -17.77
CA ALA A 207 -9.07 -0.15 -18.98
C ALA A 207 -10.50 -0.08 -19.57
N PRO A 208 -11.29 -1.17 -19.59
CA PRO A 208 -12.67 -1.11 -20.08
C PRO A 208 -13.64 -0.34 -19.17
N LEU A 209 -13.24 -0.02 -17.93
CA LEU A 209 -14.10 0.61 -16.92
C LEU A 209 -14.11 2.14 -17.00
N GLY A 210 -13.24 2.73 -17.82
CA GLY A 210 -13.14 4.18 -17.97
C GLY A 210 -12.64 4.93 -16.73
N TRP A 211 -12.04 4.22 -15.77
CA TRP A 211 -11.42 4.83 -14.59
C TRP A 211 -10.16 5.61 -14.97
N TYR A 212 -9.79 6.60 -14.15
CA TYR A 212 -8.62 7.43 -14.42
C TYR A 212 -7.32 6.69 -14.07
N PHE A 213 -6.37 6.63 -14.99
CA PHE A 213 -5.08 5.96 -14.75
C PHE A 213 -4.11 6.97 -14.14
N ALA A 214 -3.84 6.84 -12.84
CA ALA A 214 -2.94 7.74 -12.13
C ALA A 214 -1.53 7.67 -12.71
N ALA A 215 -0.93 8.83 -12.99
CA ALA A 215 0.43 8.96 -13.48
C ALA A 215 1.17 10.05 -12.69
N PRO A 216 1.43 9.84 -11.38
CA PRO A 216 2.15 10.81 -10.56
C PRO A 216 3.49 11.15 -11.20
N HIS A 217 3.73 12.45 -11.38
CA HIS A 217 4.90 12.99 -12.11
C HIS A 217 5.15 12.34 -13.48
N GLY A 218 4.10 11.88 -14.16
CA GLY A 218 4.18 11.21 -15.46
C GLY A 218 4.60 9.74 -15.42
N ALA A 219 4.81 9.14 -14.25
CA ALA A 219 5.37 7.79 -14.11
C ALA A 219 4.56 6.90 -13.15
N MET A 220 3.51 6.26 -13.67
CA MET A 220 2.64 5.37 -12.89
C MET A 220 3.39 4.24 -12.18
N MET A 221 4.39 3.62 -12.83
CA MET A 221 5.14 2.49 -12.26
C MET A 221 5.94 2.88 -11.00
N LEU A 222 6.12 4.19 -10.76
CA LEU A 222 6.81 4.75 -9.62
C LEU A 222 5.85 5.28 -8.55
N SER A 223 4.53 5.04 -8.67
CA SER A 223 3.55 5.47 -7.65
C SER A 223 3.98 5.06 -6.23
N GLY A 224 4.43 3.82 -6.02
CA GLY A 224 4.95 3.39 -4.72
C GLY A 224 6.15 4.20 -4.22
N CYS A 225 7.09 4.51 -5.12
CA CYS A 225 8.27 5.33 -4.79
C CYS A 225 7.88 6.77 -4.44
N PHE A 226 6.98 7.39 -5.19
CA PHE A 226 6.48 8.73 -4.87
C PHE A 226 5.71 8.76 -3.55
N GLY A 227 4.96 7.71 -3.24
CA GLY A 227 4.30 7.57 -1.93
C GLY A 227 5.29 7.46 -0.78
N LEU A 228 6.37 6.71 -0.94
CA LEU A 228 7.47 6.69 0.05
C LEU A 228 8.08 8.08 0.25
N VAL A 229 8.39 8.81 -0.83
CA VAL A 229 8.93 10.17 -0.74
C VAL A 229 7.96 11.11 0.00
N ARG A 230 6.68 11.09 -0.36
CA ARG A 230 5.63 11.89 0.29
C ARG A 230 5.50 11.54 1.77
N GLY A 231 5.46 10.24 2.10
CA GLY A 231 5.37 9.73 3.46
C GLY A 231 6.58 10.11 4.32
N VAL A 232 7.80 9.99 3.79
CA VAL A 232 9.03 10.41 4.46
C VAL A 232 8.99 11.90 4.79
N ARG A 233 8.53 12.76 3.86
CA ARG A 233 8.38 14.20 4.10
C ARG A 233 7.38 14.48 5.23
N ALA A 234 6.24 13.79 5.26
CA ALA A 234 5.26 13.92 6.33
C ALA A 234 5.83 13.51 7.71
N LEU A 235 6.60 12.42 7.76
CA LEU A 235 7.30 11.95 8.98
C LEU A 235 8.42 12.88 9.47
N GLN A 236 8.96 13.74 8.61
CA GLN A 236 9.96 14.74 8.99
C GLN A 236 9.32 16.03 9.52
N GLN A 237 8.11 16.35 9.04
CA GLN A 237 7.35 17.52 9.47
C GLN A 237 6.59 17.29 10.77
N THR A 238 6.30 16.04 11.11
CA THR A 238 5.67 15.66 12.38
C THR A 238 6.76 15.43 13.43
N PRO A 239 6.87 16.24 14.51
CA PRO A 239 7.81 15.95 15.58
C PRO A 239 7.51 14.58 16.17
N ALA A 240 8.55 13.81 16.49
CA ALA A 240 8.40 12.48 17.08
C ALA A 240 7.46 12.57 18.28
N ARG A 241 6.31 11.89 18.21
CA ARG A 241 5.42 11.75 19.37
C ARG A 241 6.20 10.98 20.42
N ARG A 242 6.53 11.66 21.52
CA ARG A 242 7.17 11.07 22.71
C ARG A 242 6.23 10.09 23.39
#